data_AF-A0A1Q9VHY5-F1
#
_entry.id   AF-A0A1Q9VHY5-F1
#
_cell.length_a   1.000
_cell.length_b   1.000
_cell.length_c   1.000
_cell.angle_alpha   90.00
_cell.angle_beta   90.00
_cell.angle_gamma   90.00
#
_symmetry.space_group_name_H-M   'P 1'
#
loop_
_entity.id
_entity.type
_entity.pdbx_description
1 polymer ?
#
loop_
_entity_poly.entity_id
_entity_poly.type
_entity_poly.pdbx_seq_one_letter_code
_entity_poly.pdbx_strand_id
1 'polypeptide(L)'
;MESLRTLATDLASIVDELENADDNASDAAQATGHDELRERVNDFADKWRIKREEMIGDVKKLSEIMTQIVDTFTEVDTELAKALEDSAEKAK
;
A
#
# COMPACT_ATOMS: atom_id res chain seq x y z
N MET A 1 -16.91 2.77 7.16
CA MET A 1 -16.33 1.44 6.88
C MET A 1 -16.13 1.19 5.39
N GLU A 2 -17.13 1.46 4.55
CA GLU A 2 -17.00 1.29 3.09
C GLU A 2 -15.82 2.07 2.49
N SER A 3 -15.69 3.37 2.81
CA SER A 3 -14.57 4.19 2.30
C SER A 3 -13.18 3.69 2.74
N LEU A 4 -13.06 3.05 3.91
CA LEU A 4 -11.80 2.45 4.36
C LEU A 4 -11.49 1.17 3.59
N ARG A 5 -12.51 0.38 3.24
CA ARG A 5 -12.36 -0.81 2.40
C ARG A 5 -11.98 -0.46 0.97
N THR A 6 -12.60 0.60 0.42
CA THR A 6 -12.22 1.15 -0.89
C THR A 6 -10.76 1.62 -0.87
N LEU A 7 -10.37 2.42 0.12
CA LEU A 7 -9.00 2.88 0.26
C LEU A 7 -7.99 1.71 0.37
N ALA A 8 -8.29 0.66 1.14
CA ALA A 8 -7.44 -0.52 1.22
C ALA A 8 -7.25 -1.21 -0.15
N THR A 9 -8.31 -1.26 -0.95
CA THR A 9 -8.28 -1.83 -2.31
C THR A 9 -7.46 -0.96 -3.26
N ASP A 10 -7.61 0.36 -3.18
CA ASP A 10 -6.84 1.31 -3.98
C ASP A 10 -5.34 1.22 -3.64
N LEU A 11 -5.00 1.12 -2.34
CA LEU A 11 -3.62 0.94 -1.89
C LEU A 11 -3.02 -0.37 -2.39
N ALA A 12 -3.78 -1.47 -2.37
CA ALA A 12 -3.33 -2.74 -2.94
C ALA A 12 -3.05 -2.61 -4.45
N SER A 13 -3.93 -1.92 -5.19
CA SER A 13 -3.75 -1.68 -6.62
C SER A 13 -2.49 -0.86 -6.92
N ILE A 14 -2.17 0.13 -6.07
CA ILE A 14 -0.94 0.92 -6.19
C ILE A 14 0.30 0.05 -5.94
N VAL A 15 0.27 -0.83 -4.94
CA VAL A 15 1.36 -1.79 -4.69
C VAL A 15 1.58 -2.68 -5.91
N ASP A 16 0.51 -3.27 -6.43
CA ASP A 16 0.58 -4.17 -7.58
C ASP A 16 1.18 -3.46 -8.80
N GLU A 17 0.76 -2.22 -9.09
CA GLU A 17 1.30 -1.45 -10.20
C GLU A 17 2.79 -1.14 -10.02
N LEU A 18 3.21 -0.79 -8.80
CA LEU A 18 4.62 -0.52 -8.49
C LEU A 18 5.48 -1.79 -8.54
N GLU A 19 4.97 -2.93 -8.05
CA GLU A 19 5.67 -4.22 -8.10
C GLU A 19 5.84 -4.74 -9.53
N ASN A 20 4.85 -4.49 -10.40
CA ASN A 20 4.84 -4.93 -11.79
C ASN A 20 5.39 -3.91 -12.80
N ALA A 21 5.82 -2.72 -12.33
CA ALA A 21 6.45 -1.75 -13.20
C ALA A 21 7.72 -2.36 -13.82
N ASP A 22 7.67 -2.62 -15.13
CA ASP A 22 8.72 -3.35 -15.84
C ASP A 22 10.05 -2.58 -15.85
N ASP A 23 11.17 -3.30 -15.78
CA ASP A 23 12.51 -2.72 -15.74
C ASP A 23 13.12 -2.65 -17.15
N ASN A 24 12.63 -1.70 -17.95
CA ASN A 24 13.11 -1.46 -19.32
C ASN A 24 14.39 -0.61 -19.38
N ALA A 25 14.99 -0.31 -18.23
CA ALA A 25 16.09 0.64 -18.16
C ALA A 25 17.35 0.15 -18.87
N SER A 26 17.66 -1.15 -18.79
CA SER A 26 18.81 -1.73 -19.50
C SER A 26 18.68 -1.55 -21.01
N ASP A 27 17.48 -1.78 -21.56
CA ASP A 27 17.20 -1.63 -22.99
C ASP A 27 17.26 -0.15 -23.40
N ALA A 28 16.67 0.73 -22.58
CA ALA A 28 16.76 2.17 -22.77
C ALA A 28 18.21 2.67 -22.74
N ALA A 29 19.03 2.16 -21.81
CA ALA A 29 20.43 2.53 -21.67
C ALA A 29 21.25 2.08 -22.90
N GLN A 30 21.02 0.86 -23.40
CA GLN A 30 21.68 0.36 -24.61
C GLN A 30 21.29 1.16 -25.86
N ALA A 31 20.04 1.62 -25.95
CA ALA A 31 19.55 2.41 -27.09
C ALA A 31 20.17 3.82 -27.17
N THR A 32 20.83 4.31 -26.13
CA THR A 32 21.41 5.67 -26.11
C THR A 32 22.56 5.88 -27.09
N GLY A 33 23.30 4.83 -27.46
CA GLY A 33 24.44 4.91 -28.38
C GLY A 33 25.62 5.77 -27.91
N HIS A 34 25.60 6.27 -26.66
CA HIS A 34 26.63 7.13 -26.08
C HIS A 34 26.93 6.71 -24.65
N ASP A 35 28.22 6.50 -24.32
CA ASP A 35 28.63 5.88 -23.05
C ASP A 35 28.17 6.68 -21.81
N GLU A 36 28.37 8.00 -21.80
CA GLU A 36 27.93 8.83 -20.66
C GLU A 36 26.40 8.85 -20.51
N LEU A 37 25.66 8.79 -21.63
CA LEU A 37 24.20 8.82 -21.57
C LEU A 37 23.67 7.49 -21.06
N ARG A 38 24.26 6.38 -21.50
CA ARG A 38 24.02 5.04 -20.96
C ARG A 38 24.24 4.99 -19.45
N GLU A 39 25.35 5.55 -18.96
CA GLU A 39 25.64 5.59 -17.52
C GLU A 39 24.58 6.37 -16.75
N ARG A 40 24.11 7.51 -17.27
CA ARG A 40 23.05 8.30 -16.63
C ARG A 40 21.70 7.58 -16.62
N VAL A 41 21.36 6.85 -17.67
CA VAL A 41 20.13 6.04 -17.70
C VAL A 41 20.19 4.91 -16.68
N ASN A 42 21.32 4.22 -16.56
CA ASN A 42 21.53 3.20 -15.54
C ASN A 42 21.45 3.76 -14.12
N ASP A 43 22.10 4.89 -13.84
CA ASP A 43 22.05 5.56 -12.53
C ASP A 43 20.63 5.99 -12.16
N PHE A 44 19.86 6.51 -13.14
CA PHE A 44 18.45 6.81 -12.93
C PHE A 44 17.65 5.55 -12.58
N ALA A 45 17.88 4.46 -13.30
CA ALA A 45 17.16 3.20 -13.10
C ALA A 45 17.42 2.59 -11.72
N ASP A 46 18.67 2.58 -11.29
CA ASP A 46 19.05 2.10 -9.96
C ASP A 46 18.38 2.94 -8.86
N LYS A 47 18.41 4.27 -9.00
CA LYS A 47 17.73 5.18 -8.07
C LYS A 47 16.22 5.01 -8.09
N TRP A 48 15.64 4.81 -9.27
CA TRP A 48 14.21 4.58 -9.43
C TRP A 48 13.81 3.26 -8.75
N ARG A 49 14.57 2.19 -8.92
CA ARG A 49 14.33 0.90 -8.25
C ARG A 49 14.32 1.08 -6.73
N ILE A 50 15.33 1.75 -6.15
CA ILE A 50 15.37 2.03 -4.71
C ILE A 50 14.13 2.83 -4.29
N LYS A 51 13.81 3.90 -5.03
CA LYS A 51 12.68 4.77 -4.67
C LYS A 51 11.34 4.05 -4.74
N ARG A 52 11.17 3.17 -5.73
CA ARG A 52 10.00 2.32 -5.90
C ARG A 52 9.87 1.30 -4.76
N GLU A 53 10.97 0.67 -4.35
CA GLU A 53 10.99 -0.23 -3.18
C GLU A 53 10.57 0.52 -1.90
N GLU A 54 11.06 1.74 -1.67
CA GLU A 54 10.63 2.59 -0.55
C GLU A 54 9.12 2.90 -0.61
N MET A 55 8.63 3.30 -1.78
CA MET A 55 7.20 3.62 -1.98
C MET A 55 6.31 2.41 -1.70
N ILE A 56 6.70 1.22 -2.17
CA ILE A 56 5.97 -0.02 -1.87
C ILE A 56 5.90 -0.27 -0.36
N GLY A 57 7.02 -0.07 0.35
CA GLY A 57 7.07 -0.20 1.80
C GLY A 57 6.12 0.77 2.52
N ASP A 58 6.12 2.03 2.11
CA ASP A 58 5.25 3.07 2.69
C ASP A 58 3.77 2.77 2.45
N VAL A 59 3.40 2.34 1.23
CA VAL A 59 2.01 1.98 0.89
C VAL A 59 1.54 0.75 1.66
N LYS A 60 2.38 -0.28 1.80
CA LYS A 60 2.08 -1.47 2.62
C LYS A 60 1.84 -1.09 4.08
N LYS A 61 2.69 -0.22 4.64
CA LYS A 61 2.52 0.28 6.01
C LYS A 61 1.22 1.06 6.18
N LEU A 62 0.86 1.91 5.21
CA LEU A 62 -0.41 2.64 5.24
C LEU A 62 -1.61 1.68 5.22
N SER A 63 -1.55 0.63 4.40
CA SER A 63 -2.59 -0.40 4.32
C SER A 63 -2.77 -1.16 5.64
N GLU A 64 -1.66 -1.51 6.32
CA GLU A 64 -1.71 -2.11 7.67
C GLU A 64 -2.40 -1.20 8.68
N ILE A 65 -2.05 0.09 8.69
CA ILE A 65 -2.66 1.07 9.61
C ILE A 65 -4.18 1.18 9.34
N MET A 66 -4.60 1.22 8.08
CA MET A 66 -6.03 1.29 7.73
C MET A 66 -6.78 0.03 8.19
N THR A 67 -6.17 -1.14 8.03
CA THR A 67 -6.73 -2.42 8.51
C THR A 67 -6.88 -2.42 10.02
N GLN A 68 -5.84 -1.99 10.77
CA GLN A 68 -5.90 -1.89 12.24
C GLN A 68 -7.02 -0.96 12.72
N ILE A 69 -7.24 0.16 12.02
CA ILE A 69 -8.34 1.08 12.33
C ILE A 69 -9.68 0.36 12.16
N VAL A 70 -9.89 -0.31 11.03
CA VAL A 70 -11.12 -1.07 10.75
C VAL A 70 -11.36 -2.11 11.85
N ASP A 71 -10.36 -2.91 12.17
CA ASP A 71 -10.48 -3.96 13.18
C ASP A 71 -10.84 -3.39 14.56
N THR A 72 -10.15 -2.32 14.98
CA THR A 72 -10.42 -1.67 16.27
C THR A 72 -11.84 -1.11 16.35
N PHE A 73 -12.33 -0.47 15.28
CA PHE A 73 -13.71 0.05 15.27
C PHE A 73 -14.74 -1.07 15.30
N THR A 74 -14.50 -2.18 14.59
CA THR A 74 -15.39 -3.34 14.60
C THR A 74 -15.42 -4.04 15.96
N GLU A 75 -14.27 -4.16 16.63
CA GLU A 75 -14.19 -4.71 17.98
C GLU A 75 -15.00 -3.87 18.97
N VAL A 76 -14.76 -2.55 19.00
CA VAL A 76 -15.48 -1.62 19.89
C VAL A 76 -16.99 -1.64 19.65
N ASP A 77 -17.42 -1.66 18.38
CA ASP A 77 -18.85 -1.72 18.03
C ASP A 77 -19.49 -3.03 18.52
N THR A 78 -18.78 -4.16 18.37
CA THR A 78 -19.24 -5.48 18.82
C THR A 78 -19.34 -5.54 20.35
N GLU A 79 -18.34 -5.03 21.06
CA GLU A 79 -18.34 -4.98 22.53
C GLU A 79 -19.48 -4.10 23.06
N LEU A 80 -19.72 -2.95 22.45
CA LEU A 80 -20.80 -2.06 22.84
C LEU A 80 -22.18 -2.68 22.59
N ALA A 81 -22.38 -3.31 21.43
CA ALA A 81 -23.63 -4.02 21.11
C ALA A 81 -23.92 -5.10 22.16
N LYS A 82 -22.92 -5.91 22.48
CA LYS A 82 -23.04 -6.95 23.52
C LYS A 82 -23.35 -6.36 24.90
N ALA A 83 -22.71 -5.26 25.29
CA ALA A 83 -22.97 -4.62 26.57
C ALA A 83 -24.41 -4.06 26.66
N LEU A 84 -24.96 -3.58 25.55
CA LEU A 84 -26.35 -3.14 25.46
C LEU A 84 -27.33 -4.31 25.54
N GLU A 85 -27.07 -5.42 24.84
CA GLU A 85 -27.86 -6.65 24.92
C GLU A 85 -27.88 -7.21 26.35
N ASP A 86 -26.71 -7.37 26.98
CA ASP A 86 -26.58 -7.83 28.36
C ASP A 86 -27.33 -6.92 29.34
N SER A 87 -27.32 -5.61 29.10
CA SER A 87 -28.05 -4.64 29.93
C SER A 87 -29.57 -4.74 29.75
N ALA A 88 -30.04 -4.98 28.52
CA ALA A 88 -31.45 -5.17 28.22
C ALA A 88 -31.99 -6.48 28.81
N GLU A 89 -31.20 -7.56 28.79
CA GLU A 89 -31.55 -8.83 29.44
C GLU A 89 -31.68 -8.69 30.96
N LYS A 90 -30.75 -7.96 31.60
CA LYS A 90 -30.80 -7.71 33.05
C LYS A 90 -31.97 -6.83 33.50
N ALA A 91 -32.52 -6.02 32.59
CA ALA A 91 -33.65 -5.13 32.87
C ALA A 91 -35.02 -5.83 32.75
N LYS A 92 -35.04 -7.10 32.34
CA LYS A 92 -36.24 -7.92 32.12
C LYS A 92 -36.50 -8.85 33.29
#